data_AF-A0A7S3L4T4-F1
#
_entry.id   AF-A0A7S3L4T4-F1
#
_cell.length_a   1.000
_cell.length_b   1.000
_cell.length_c   1.000
_cell.angle_alpha   90.00
_cell.angle_beta   90.00
_cell.angle_gamma   90.00
#
_symmetry.space_group_name_H-M   'P 1'
#
loop_
_entity.id
_entity.type
_entity.pdbx_description
1 polymer ?
#
loop_
_entity_poly.entity_id
_entity_poly.type
_entity_poly.pdbx_seq_one_letter_code
_entity_poly.pdbx_strand_id
1 'polypeptide(L)'
;MAKSKKKASKNTNKQKNRTDNGENDDKNGVNNDRTEDTTATENLDTMDWLRYCETKNDANGEPFLQLEYQPGDEMMKYLQRFLEESIATKQVVEIVYQIWQQTVLSTLLSSSKLWIKDTVTASDQRHMKEKLKLSRYKINFIMHHVVGAMLTSPEAKWKRLRDDLLQLCYQTLQLLPRLAESIPHHKTDIRRVIMHFEGKEFLASAACETWDTLYDFSIPIDPARFIPVLRRCAMLDILDKDWNMLGGWEDILKGLEAKCCLNGPVMRLPCDAVLHEHTTILRNARNSMQCKFFSVRFMRYTDDQAPQRWRYFPKCSAPACANIETPEKVHPFRCRKCWYFHYCSESCQEYCDNIMGLHPKFCGDTPASKAALCRKETETHLGWTDPMGDAIVCQACGTTEENIGSDGQMKRCSKCQKIYYCSRQCQEWDWRHGGHSGRCCPESILDGNSVLRSDLN
;
A
#
# COMPACT_ATOMS: atom_id res chain seq x y z
N MET A 1 5.51 50.17 0.54
CA MET A 1 5.91 50.66 1.88
C MET A 1 5.14 49.90 2.95
N ALA A 2 5.75 48.89 3.58
CA ALA A 2 5.26 48.30 4.83
C ALA A 2 6.43 47.54 5.48
N LYS A 3 6.71 47.86 6.75
CA LYS A 3 7.91 47.49 7.50
C LYS A 3 7.80 46.08 8.09
N SER A 4 8.84 45.28 7.89
CA SER A 4 9.12 44.04 8.60
C SER A 4 9.82 44.34 9.93
N LYS A 5 9.37 43.72 11.03
CA LYS A 5 10.04 43.76 12.34
C LYS A 5 10.47 42.35 12.75
N LYS A 6 11.78 42.09 12.63
CA LYS A 6 12.50 41.03 13.35
C LYS A 6 12.64 41.42 14.82
N LYS A 7 12.42 40.48 15.74
CA LYS A 7 12.94 40.56 17.12
C LYS A 7 13.78 39.31 17.39
N ALA A 8 15.06 39.53 17.63
CA ALA A 8 15.97 38.61 18.28
C ALA A 8 15.84 38.77 19.80
N SER A 9 15.93 37.67 20.56
CA SER A 9 16.12 37.71 22.01
C SER A 9 17.40 36.97 22.38
N LYS A 10 18.17 37.61 23.26
CA LYS A 10 19.50 37.23 23.72
C LYS A 10 19.44 36.27 24.92
N ASN A 11 20.47 35.43 24.96
CA ASN A 11 21.02 34.75 26.14
C ASN A 11 21.07 35.62 27.41
N THR A 12 20.78 35.00 28.55
CA THR A 12 21.50 35.27 29.81
C THR A 12 21.76 33.99 30.57
N ASN A 13 23.04 33.81 30.85
CA ASN A 13 23.68 32.80 31.68
C ASN A 13 23.42 33.10 33.17
N LYS A 14 23.24 32.09 34.02
CA LYS A 14 23.51 32.21 35.47
C LYS A 14 23.91 30.87 36.09
N GLN A 15 25.20 30.76 36.41
CA GLN A 15 25.77 29.79 37.35
C GLN A 15 25.32 30.11 38.79
N LYS A 16 25.16 29.09 39.65
CA LYS A 16 26.09 28.73 40.75
C LYS A 16 25.43 27.86 41.83
N ASN A 17 26.22 26.88 42.29
CA ASN A 17 26.35 26.33 43.66
C ASN A 17 25.17 25.52 44.22
N ARG A 18 25.31 24.56 45.14
CA ARG A 18 26.35 23.68 45.76
C ARG A 18 25.56 22.90 46.85
N THR A 19 26.20 21.97 47.57
CA THR A 19 25.77 21.29 48.83
C THR A 19 24.60 20.31 48.74
N ASP A 20 24.54 19.21 49.49
CA ASP A 20 25.49 18.34 50.18
C ASP A 20 24.64 17.13 50.64
N ASN A 21 25.31 16.08 51.11
CA ASN A 21 24.77 14.81 51.59
C ASN A 21 23.57 14.87 52.56
N GLY A 22 22.78 13.78 52.56
CA GLY A 22 21.83 13.46 53.62
C GLY A 22 21.23 12.07 53.44
N GLU A 23 21.89 11.06 54.02
CA GLU A 23 21.27 9.80 54.45
C GLU A 23 20.15 10.09 55.45
N ASN A 24 19.01 9.40 55.33
CA ASN A 24 18.38 8.73 56.47
C ASN A 24 17.22 7.82 56.06
N ASP A 25 17.12 6.77 56.87
CA ASP A 25 16.14 5.70 56.96
C ASP A 25 14.68 6.13 56.84
N ASP A 26 13.87 5.27 56.23
CA ASP A 26 12.74 4.66 56.95
C ASP A 26 12.16 3.47 56.16
N LYS A 27 12.56 2.27 56.61
CA LYS A 27 11.91 1.00 56.29
C LYS A 27 10.66 0.86 57.15
N ASN A 28 9.51 1.29 56.62
CA ASN A 28 8.20 0.89 57.13
C ASN A 28 7.22 0.77 55.95
N GLY A 29 7.05 -0.44 55.45
CA GLY A 29 6.15 -0.76 54.34
C GLY A 29 5.34 -2.01 54.68
N VAL A 30 4.18 -1.77 55.26
CA VAL A 30 3.13 -2.72 55.65
C VAL A 30 2.87 -3.75 54.54
N ASN A 31 3.07 -5.03 54.85
CA ASN A 31 2.53 -6.16 54.08
C ASN A 31 1.00 -6.16 54.21
N ASN A 32 0.32 -5.42 53.33
CA ASN A 32 -1.11 -5.59 53.09
C ASN A 32 -1.29 -6.77 52.13
N ASP A 33 -1.36 -7.96 52.71
CA ASP A 33 -1.81 -9.18 52.05
C ASP A 33 -3.33 -9.08 51.85
N ARG A 34 -3.75 -8.26 50.87
CA ARG A 34 -5.11 -8.26 50.35
C ARG A 34 -5.20 -9.36 49.30
N THR A 35 -5.52 -10.55 49.77
CA THR A 35 -6.22 -11.57 48.99
C THR A 35 -7.63 -11.04 48.71
N GLU A 36 -7.73 -10.10 47.76
CA GLU A 36 -9.01 -9.70 47.18
C GLU A 36 -9.58 -10.92 46.45
N ASP A 37 -10.72 -11.39 46.96
CA ASP A 37 -11.54 -12.45 46.40
C ASP A 37 -11.93 -12.07 44.96
N THR A 38 -11.14 -12.57 44.02
CA THR A 38 -11.11 -12.18 42.60
C THR A 38 -12.11 -12.99 41.76
N THR A 39 -13.16 -13.51 42.38
CA THR A 39 -14.16 -14.36 41.73
C THR A 39 -15.34 -13.60 41.13
N ALA A 40 -15.28 -12.26 41.05
CA ALA A 40 -16.26 -11.48 40.29
C ALA A 40 -16.20 -11.91 38.82
N THR A 41 -17.20 -12.67 38.38
CA THR A 41 -17.30 -13.17 37.01
C THR A 41 -17.34 -11.97 36.06
N GLU A 42 -16.34 -11.85 35.18
CA GLU A 42 -16.23 -10.76 34.20
C GLU A 42 -17.52 -10.71 33.35
N ASN A 43 -18.13 -9.53 33.27
CA ASN A 43 -19.28 -9.32 32.39
C ASN A 43 -18.81 -9.32 30.93
N LEU A 44 -19.04 -10.42 30.22
CA LEU A 44 -18.56 -10.60 28.84
C LEU A 44 -19.19 -9.61 27.84
N ASP A 45 -20.33 -9.00 28.17
CA ASP A 45 -21.00 -8.01 27.31
C ASP A 45 -20.32 -6.62 27.34
N THR A 46 -19.46 -6.33 28.33
CA THR A 46 -18.64 -5.08 28.32
C THR A 46 -17.51 -5.15 27.31
N MET A 47 -17.15 -6.36 26.87
CA MET A 47 -16.09 -6.65 25.90
C MET A 47 -14.70 -6.16 26.34
N ASP A 48 -14.44 -6.02 27.64
CA ASP A 48 -13.13 -5.58 28.13
C ASP A 48 -12.02 -6.56 27.73
N TRP A 49 -12.31 -7.86 27.74
CA TRP A 49 -11.42 -8.90 27.21
C TRP A 49 -10.97 -8.65 25.76
N LEU A 50 -11.85 -8.10 24.91
CA LEU A 50 -11.55 -7.76 23.51
C LEU A 50 -10.94 -6.36 23.37
N ARG A 51 -11.29 -5.41 24.24
CA ARG A 51 -10.72 -4.06 24.25
C ARG A 51 -9.24 -4.06 24.59
N TYR A 52 -8.82 -4.92 25.50
CA TYR A 52 -7.47 -4.92 26.08
C TYR A 52 -6.65 -6.17 25.72
N CYS A 53 -7.10 -6.98 24.74
CA CYS A 53 -6.44 -8.23 24.35
C CYS A 53 -4.98 -8.03 23.92
N GLU A 54 -4.61 -6.86 23.38
CA GLU A 54 -3.23 -6.54 22.98
C GLU A 54 -2.25 -6.36 24.15
N THR A 55 -2.75 -6.17 25.37
CA THR A 55 -1.94 -6.03 26.59
C THR A 55 -1.93 -7.27 27.47
N LYS A 56 -2.71 -8.30 27.11
CA LYS A 56 -2.84 -9.52 27.90
C LYS A 56 -1.85 -10.58 27.40
N ASN A 57 -1.29 -11.30 28.36
CA ASN A 57 -0.45 -12.48 28.14
C ASN A 57 -1.08 -13.69 28.85
N ASP A 58 -0.81 -14.89 28.35
CA ASP A 58 -1.22 -16.15 28.96
C ASP A 58 -0.38 -16.51 30.19
N ALA A 59 -0.70 -17.66 30.79
CA ALA A 59 0.01 -18.17 31.96
C ALA A 59 1.51 -18.44 31.69
N ASN A 60 1.91 -18.58 30.42
CA ASN A 60 3.29 -18.77 29.99
C ASN A 60 3.99 -17.45 29.64
N GLY A 61 3.27 -16.32 29.67
CA GLY A 61 3.76 -15.00 29.28
C GLY A 61 3.67 -14.72 27.78
N GLU A 62 3.03 -15.58 27.00
CA GLU A 62 2.83 -15.40 25.55
C GLU A 62 1.67 -14.43 25.27
N PRO A 63 1.75 -13.60 24.23
CA PRO A 63 0.70 -12.64 23.92
C PRO A 63 -0.60 -13.33 23.50
N PHE A 64 -1.73 -12.79 23.96
CA PHE A 64 -3.07 -13.27 23.58
C PHE A 64 -3.37 -13.14 22.08
N LEU A 65 -2.84 -12.11 21.44
CA LEU A 65 -3.03 -11.88 20.02
C LEU A 65 -2.00 -12.66 19.20
N GLN A 66 -2.49 -13.60 18.41
CA GLN A 66 -1.69 -14.49 17.58
C GLN A 66 -2.16 -14.42 16.13
N LEU A 67 -1.33 -14.91 15.20
CA LEU A 67 -1.70 -15.00 13.79
C LEU A 67 -2.63 -16.20 13.53
N GLU A 68 -2.40 -17.29 14.26
CA GLU A 68 -3.15 -18.54 14.17
C GLU A 68 -3.58 -18.91 15.58
N TYR A 69 -4.85 -19.30 15.71
CA TYR A 69 -5.43 -19.69 16.99
C TYR A 69 -5.68 -21.20 17.02
N GLN A 70 -5.26 -21.84 18.09
CA GLN A 70 -5.60 -23.22 18.42
C GLN A 70 -6.87 -23.26 19.29
N PRO A 71 -7.66 -24.35 19.25
CA PRO A 71 -8.86 -24.47 20.09
C PRO A 71 -8.61 -24.35 21.60
N GLY A 72 -7.39 -24.63 22.06
CA GLY A 72 -7.00 -24.55 23.47
C GLY A 72 -6.54 -23.16 23.94
N ASP A 73 -6.42 -22.19 23.04
CA ASP A 73 -5.92 -20.86 23.39
C ASP A 73 -6.90 -20.10 24.27
N GLU A 74 -6.39 -19.34 25.23
CA GLU A 74 -7.22 -18.58 26.18
C GLU A 74 -8.20 -17.64 25.48
N MET A 75 -7.77 -16.95 24.41
CA MET A 75 -8.67 -16.09 23.63
C MET A 75 -9.82 -16.85 22.97
N MET A 76 -9.60 -18.08 22.53
CA MET A 76 -10.66 -18.92 21.96
C MET A 76 -11.63 -19.41 23.04
N LYS A 77 -11.14 -19.71 24.24
CA LYS A 77 -12.00 -20.01 25.40
C LYS A 77 -12.87 -18.81 25.79
N TYR A 78 -12.30 -17.60 25.81
CA TYR A 78 -13.07 -16.36 26.04
C TYR A 78 -14.14 -16.16 24.97
N LEU A 79 -13.81 -16.35 23.70
CA LEU A 79 -14.76 -16.28 22.60
C LEU A 79 -15.89 -17.31 22.76
N GLN A 80 -15.56 -18.56 23.08
CA GLN A 80 -16.56 -19.61 23.29
C GLN A 80 -17.52 -19.24 24.42
N ARG A 81 -17.00 -18.87 25.59
CA ARG A 81 -17.81 -18.41 26.72
C ARG A 81 -18.65 -17.19 26.36
N PHE A 82 -18.09 -16.24 25.63
CA PHE A 82 -18.83 -15.08 25.15
C PHE A 82 -20.01 -15.50 24.26
N LEU A 83 -19.81 -16.41 23.32
CA LEU A 83 -20.87 -16.91 22.45
C LEU A 83 -21.98 -17.60 23.25
N GLU A 84 -21.62 -18.40 24.26
CA GLU A 84 -22.55 -19.17 25.11
C GLU A 84 -23.28 -18.30 26.14
N GLU A 85 -22.57 -17.40 26.84
CA GLU A 85 -23.05 -16.66 28.01
C GLU A 85 -23.61 -15.27 27.68
N SER A 86 -23.22 -14.64 26.56
CA SER A 86 -23.68 -13.29 26.19
C SER A 86 -25.20 -13.24 25.96
N ILE A 87 -25.79 -12.09 26.30
CA ILE A 87 -27.21 -11.78 26.06
C ILE A 87 -27.48 -11.60 24.54
N ALA A 88 -26.44 -11.38 23.73
CA ALA A 88 -26.52 -11.19 22.28
C ALA A 88 -27.52 -10.09 21.89
N THR A 89 -27.21 -8.86 22.27
CA THR A 89 -28.00 -7.68 21.93
C THR A 89 -27.40 -6.93 20.75
N LYS A 90 -28.19 -6.04 20.12
CA LYS A 90 -27.67 -5.11 19.11
C LYS A 90 -26.53 -4.24 19.63
N GLN A 91 -26.58 -3.85 20.90
CA GLN A 91 -25.53 -3.07 21.54
C GLN A 91 -24.19 -3.83 21.56
N VAL A 92 -24.20 -5.15 21.68
CA VAL A 92 -22.99 -5.97 21.59
C VAL A 92 -22.35 -5.85 20.20
N VAL A 93 -23.15 -5.92 19.13
CA VAL A 93 -22.67 -5.73 17.75
C VAL A 93 -22.09 -4.33 17.55
N GLU A 94 -22.75 -3.30 18.09
CA GLU A 94 -22.27 -1.92 18.06
C GLU A 94 -20.94 -1.76 18.80
N ILE A 95 -20.77 -2.41 19.95
CA ILE A 95 -19.50 -2.43 20.70
C ILE A 95 -18.39 -3.08 19.87
N VAL A 96 -18.65 -4.22 19.22
CA VAL A 96 -17.68 -4.89 18.34
C VAL A 96 -17.24 -3.94 17.22
N TYR A 97 -18.18 -3.26 16.56
CA TYR A 97 -17.87 -2.27 15.53
C TYR A 97 -17.04 -1.10 16.06
N GLN A 98 -17.37 -0.57 17.25
CA GLN A 98 -16.61 0.50 17.88
C GLN A 98 -15.17 0.09 18.21
N ILE A 99 -14.96 -1.13 18.72
CA ILE A 99 -13.61 -1.65 19.01
C ILE A 99 -12.80 -1.77 17.71
N TRP A 100 -13.40 -2.31 16.65
CA TRP A 100 -12.77 -2.37 15.33
C TRP A 100 -12.41 -0.97 14.82
N GLN A 101 -13.36 -0.03 14.84
CA GLN A 101 -13.17 1.32 14.34
C GLN A 101 -12.09 2.07 15.13
N GLN A 102 -12.10 1.97 16.46
CA GLN A 102 -11.08 2.56 17.33
C GLN A 102 -9.70 1.98 17.03
N THR A 103 -9.61 0.66 16.80
CA THR A 103 -8.34 0.00 16.44
C THR A 103 -7.80 0.55 15.13
N VAL A 104 -8.63 0.65 14.07
CA VAL A 104 -8.22 1.19 12.77
C VAL A 104 -7.81 2.67 12.88
N LEU A 105 -8.65 3.51 13.46
CA LEU A 105 -8.42 4.96 13.51
C LEU A 105 -7.22 5.32 14.39
N SER A 106 -7.11 4.72 15.58
CA SER A 106 -5.99 5.02 16.49
C SER A 106 -4.64 4.59 15.91
N THR A 107 -4.60 3.51 15.13
CA THR A 107 -3.38 3.04 14.45
C THR A 107 -2.97 3.96 13.32
N LEU A 108 -3.91 4.40 12.47
CA LEU A 108 -3.64 5.38 11.41
C LEU A 108 -3.18 6.74 11.99
N LEU A 109 -3.82 7.22 13.06
CA LEU A 109 -3.42 8.44 13.75
C LEU A 109 -2.03 8.31 14.38
N SER A 110 -1.70 7.15 14.93
CA SER A 110 -0.38 6.88 15.51
C SER A 110 0.72 6.87 14.45
N SER A 111 0.48 6.23 13.30
CA SER A 111 1.39 6.24 12.15
C SER A 111 1.58 7.68 11.63
N SER A 112 0.49 8.42 11.44
CA SER A 112 0.55 9.81 10.99
C SER A 112 1.34 10.69 11.96
N LYS A 113 1.08 10.56 13.27
CA LYS A 113 1.80 11.29 14.32
C LYS A 113 3.30 10.98 14.31
N LEU A 114 3.68 9.74 14.00
CA LEU A 114 5.09 9.36 13.90
C LEU A 114 5.78 10.08 12.76
N TRP A 115 5.20 10.03 11.56
CA TRP A 115 5.83 10.54 10.35
C TRP A 115 5.80 12.07 10.25
N ILE A 116 5.03 12.75 11.09
CA ILE A 116 5.05 14.22 11.25
C ILE A 116 6.20 14.69 12.16
N LYS A 117 6.82 13.81 12.99
CA LYS A 117 7.94 14.21 13.87
C LYS A 117 9.10 14.79 13.06
N ASP A 118 9.76 15.82 13.57
CA ASP A 118 10.95 16.42 12.92
C ASP A 118 12.05 15.39 12.68
N THR A 119 12.23 14.47 13.64
CA THR A 119 13.19 13.36 13.54
C THR A 119 12.47 12.05 13.85
N VAL A 120 12.59 11.07 12.95
CA VAL A 120 12.08 9.70 13.13
C VAL A 120 13.26 8.76 13.32
N THR A 121 13.35 8.10 14.47
CA THR A 121 14.45 7.17 14.78
C THR A 121 14.17 5.75 14.29
N ALA A 122 15.20 4.89 14.24
CA ALA A 122 14.98 3.46 13.99
C ALA A 122 14.15 2.77 15.08
N SER A 123 14.22 3.25 16.33
CA SER A 123 13.41 2.74 17.43
C SER A 123 11.92 3.07 17.23
N ASP A 124 11.64 4.31 16.83
CA ASP A 124 10.29 4.77 16.47
C ASP A 124 9.66 3.89 15.38
N GLN A 125 10.40 3.63 14.30
CA GLN A 125 9.93 2.78 13.20
C GLN A 125 9.65 1.34 13.65
N ARG A 126 10.53 0.76 14.48
CA ARG A 126 10.31 -0.59 15.04
C ARG A 126 9.05 -0.64 15.91
N HIS A 127 8.88 0.32 16.80
CA HIS A 127 7.69 0.40 17.64
C HIS A 127 6.41 0.52 16.82
N MET A 128 6.41 1.34 15.76
CA MET A 128 5.25 1.49 14.89
C MET A 128 4.95 0.24 14.07
N LYS A 129 5.99 -0.48 13.61
CA LYS A 129 5.82 -1.78 12.93
C LYS A 129 5.17 -2.81 13.84
N GLU A 130 5.61 -2.91 15.11
CA GLU A 130 4.96 -3.79 16.08
C GLU A 130 3.51 -3.37 16.37
N LYS A 131 3.25 -2.06 16.48
CA LYS A 131 1.87 -1.56 16.65
C LYS A 131 0.97 -1.90 15.46
N LEU A 132 1.45 -1.73 14.22
CA LEU A 132 0.73 -2.13 13.01
C LEU A 132 0.47 -3.64 13.01
N LYS A 133 1.46 -4.45 13.38
CA LYS A 133 1.34 -5.90 13.49
C LYS A 133 0.27 -6.32 14.50
N LEU A 134 0.32 -5.82 15.74
CA LEU A 134 -0.67 -6.11 16.78
C LEU A 134 -2.08 -5.65 16.37
N SER A 135 -2.18 -4.48 15.74
CA SER A 135 -3.48 -3.98 15.25
C SER A 135 -4.08 -4.90 14.18
N ARG A 136 -3.26 -5.45 13.28
CA ARG A 136 -3.72 -6.43 12.29
C ARG A 136 -4.21 -7.71 12.96
N TYR A 137 -3.47 -8.25 13.94
CA TYR A 137 -3.90 -9.45 14.68
C TYR A 137 -5.22 -9.20 15.42
N LYS A 138 -5.39 -8.03 16.03
CA LYS A 138 -6.65 -7.64 16.66
C LYS A 138 -7.80 -7.54 15.66
N ILE A 139 -7.58 -6.95 14.48
CA ILE A 139 -8.60 -6.85 13.43
C ILE A 139 -8.97 -8.22 12.88
N ASN A 140 -7.98 -9.09 12.62
CA ASN A 140 -8.20 -10.48 12.23
C ASN A 140 -9.04 -11.21 13.29
N PHE A 141 -8.68 -11.12 14.57
CA PHE A 141 -9.46 -11.75 15.63
C PHE A 141 -10.90 -11.21 15.71
N ILE A 142 -11.10 -9.90 15.65
CA ILE A 142 -12.44 -9.30 15.66
C ILE A 142 -13.26 -9.76 14.45
N MET A 143 -12.72 -9.68 13.24
CA MET A 143 -13.50 -9.94 12.02
C MET A 143 -13.64 -11.43 11.75
N HIS A 144 -12.54 -12.18 11.72
CA HIS A 144 -12.53 -13.57 11.33
C HIS A 144 -13.06 -14.48 12.45
N HIS A 145 -12.59 -14.28 13.68
CA HIS A 145 -12.98 -15.16 14.79
C HIS A 145 -14.27 -14.71 15.47
N VAL A 146 -14.37 -13.46 15.95
CA VAL A 146 -15.56 -13.00 16.68
C VAL A 146 -16.76 -12.87 15.74
N VAL A 147 -16.69 -12.01 14.73
CA VAL A 147 -17.82 -11.77 13.81
C VAL A 147 -18.14 -13.02 12.98
N GLY A 148 -17.14 -13.76 12.52
CA GLY A 148 -17.32 -15.05 11.85
C GLY A 148 -18.12 -16.03 12.70
N ALA A 149 -17.70 -16.27 13.94
CA ALA A 149 -18.40 -17.18 14.84
C ALA A 149 -19.83 -16.71 15.19
N MET A 150 -20.07 -15.41 15.34
CA MET A 150 -21.42 -14.86 15.53
C MET A 150 -22.31 -15.10 14.30
N LEU A 151 -21.78 -14.88 13.08
CA LEU A 151 -22.52 -15.08 11.82
C LEU A 151 -22.84 -16.56 11.53
N THR A 152 -21.97 -17.48 11.96
CA THR A 152 -22.13 -18.92 11.75
C THR A 152 -22.70 -19.65 12.97
N SER A 153 -22.99 -18.94 14.07
CA SER A 153 -23.43 -19.57 15.31
C SER A 153 -24.74 -20.35 15.12
N PRO A 154 -24.85 -21.57 15.67
CA PRO A 154 -26.10 -22.31 15.65
C PRO A 154 -27.18 -21.71 16.56
N GLU A 155 -26.79 -20.87 17.54
CA GLU A 155 -27.72 -20.34 18.54
C GLU A 155 -28.69 -19.32 17.97
N ALA A 156 -29.96 -19.43 18.38
CA ALA A 156 -31.04 -18.57 17.89
C ALA A 156 -30.85 -17.09 18.26
N LYS A 157 -30.07 -16.77 19.30
CA LYS A 157 -29.82 -15.39 19.74
C LYS A 157 -28.91 -14.65 18.74
N TRP A 158 -27.86 -15.31 18.25
CA TRP A 158 -26.95 -14.76 17.23
C TRP A 158 -27.57 -14.72 15.84
N LYS A 159 -28.35 -15.75 15.47
CA LYS A 159 -29.11 -15.77 14.20
C LYS A 159 -30.04 -14.56 14.03
N ARG A 160 -30.65 -14.09 15.13
CA ARG A 160 -31.52 -12.89 15.13
C ARG A 160 -30.76 -11.59 14.87
N LEU A 161 -29.44 -11.56 15.10
CA LEU A 161 -28.59 -10.41 14.86
C LEU A 161 -27.86 -10.45 13.51
N ARG A 162 -28.18 -11.40 12.64
CA ARG A 162 -27.51 -11.58 11.34
C ARG A 162 -27.47 -10.31 10.51
N ASP A 163 -28.57 -9.58 10.42
CA ASP A 163 -28.66 -8.36 9.63
C ASP A 163 -27.82 -7.22 10.23
N ASP A 164 -27.78 -7.10 11.55
CA ASP A 164 -26.91 -6.13 12.24
C ASP A 164 -25.42 -6.48 12.06
N LEU A 165 -25.06 -7.77 12.04
CA LEU A 165 -23.70 -8.23 11.76
C LEU A 165 -23.28 -7.98 10.30
N LEU A 166 -24.18 -8.21 9.34
CA LEU A 166 -23.95 -7.85 7.94
C LEU A 166 -23.85 -6.33 7.74
N GLN A 167 -24.65 -5.56 8.50
CA GLN A 167 -24.55 -4.11 8.53
C GLN A 167 -23.17 -3.65 9.06
N LEU A 168 -22.64 -4.30 10.09
CA LEU A 168 -21.28 -4.09 10.59
C LEU A 168 -20.25 -4.32 9.47
N CYS A 169 -20.23 -5.49 8.83
CA CYS A 169 -19.28 -5.80 7.74
C CYS A 169 -19.39 -4.81 6.57
N TYR A 170 -20.60 -4.37 6.24
CA TYR A 170 -20.78 -3.33 5.23
C TYR A 170 -20.17 -1.99 5.67
N GLN A 171 -20.41 -1.58 6.91
CA GLN A 171 -19.90 -0.31 7.45
C GLN A 171 -18.38 -0.30 7.57
N THR A 172 -17.75 -1.43 7.89
CA THR A 172 -16.29 -1.54 7.88
C THR A 172 -15.77 -1.30 6.46
N LEU A 173 -16.23 -2.07 5.47
CA LEU A 173 -15.83 -1.92 4.06
C LEU A 173 -16.13 -0.52 3.51
N GLN A 174 -17.25 0.10 3.89
CA GLN A 174 -17.63 1.44 3.44
C GLN A 174 -16.70 2.53 4.01
N LEU A 175 -16.16 2.34 5.22
CA LEU A 175 -15.26 3.30 5.86
C LEU A 175 -13.87 3.32 5.20
N LEU A 176 -13.36 2.16 4.77
CA LEU A 176 -11.96 2.02 4.33
C LEU A 176 -11.59 2.90 3.11
N PRO A 177 -12.41 3.02 2.05
CA PRO A 177 -12.15 3.96 0.95
C PRO A 177 -11.95 5.39 1.42
N ARG A 178 -12.80 5.87 2.34
CA ARG A 178 -12.74 7.23 2.86
C ARG A 178 -11.44 7.48 3.63
N LEU A 179 -10.98 6.47 4.37
CA LEU A 179 -9.70 6.53 5.08
C LEU A 179 -8.53 6.50 4.10
N ALA A 180 -8.57 5.66 3.06
CA ALA A 180 -7.53 5.61 2.05
C ALA A 180 -7.40 6.93 1.26
N GLU A 181 -8.52 7.57 0.93
CA GLU A 181 -8.56 8.90 0.28
C GLU A 181 -7.96 10.00 1.16
N SER A 182 -8.02 9.85 2.50
CA SER A 182 -7.46 10.83 3.44
C SER A 182 -5.92 10.83 3.51
N ILE A 183 -5.27 9.80 2.96
CA ILE A 183 -3.81 9.65 2.91
C ILE A 183 -3.33 9.57 1.45
N PRO A 184 -3.45 10.64 0.64
CA PRO A 184 -3.15 10.58 -0.78
C PRO A 184 -1.66 10.36 -1.07
N HIS A 185 -1.37 9.71 -2.20
CA HIS A 185 -0.01 9.54 -2.70
C HIS A 185 0.67 10.89 -3.01
N HIS A 186 1.85 11.13 -2.46
CA HIS A 186 2.59 12.38 -2.68
C HIS A 186 3.78 12.15 -3.63
N LYS A 187 4.04 13.07 -4.57
CA LYS A 187 5.13 12.89 -5.54
C LYS A 187 6.50 13.32 -5.02
N THR A 188 6.53 14.22 -4.04
CA THR A 188 7.75 14.93 -3.64
C THR A 188 8.02 14.93 -2.14
N ASP A 189 7.17 14.27 -1.34
CA ASP A 189 7.31 14.21 0.11
C ASP A 189 7.38 12.75 0.54
N ILE A 190 8.60 12.31 0.84
CA ILE A 190 8.89 10.92 1.24
C ILE A 190 8.12 10.51 2.49
N ARG A 191 7.90 11.40 3.45
CA ARG A 191 7.17 11.07 4.69
C ARG A 191 5.70 10.82 4.39
N ARG A 192 5.10 11.65 3.54
CA ARG A 192 3.73 11.42 3.05
C ARG A 192 3.61 10.16 2.21
N VAL A 193 4.62 9.81 1.41
CA VAL A 193 4.66 8.54 0.69
C VAL A 193 4.71 7.35 1.65
N ILE A 194 5.51 7.41 2.70
CA ILE A 194 5.56 6.34 3.71
C ILE A 194 4.22 6.21 4.42
N MET A 195 3.62 7.32 4.88
CA MET A 195 2.28 7.31 5.49
C MET A 195 1.23 6.72 4.55
N HIS A 196 1.26 7.11 3.27
CA HIS A 196 0.36 6.59 2.25
C HIS A 196 0.53 5.08 2.10
N PHE A 197 1.75 4.58 1.93
CA PHE A 197 2.00 3.15 1.73
C PHE A 197 1.72 2.30 2.97
N GLU A 198 2.19 2.69 4.14
CA GLU A 198 1.93 1.95 5.39
C GLU A 198 0.44 1.99 5.77
N GLY A 199 -0.19 3.16 5.65
CA GLY A 199 -1.61 3.33 5.93
C GLY A 199 -2.47 2.53 4.96
N LYS A 200 -2.13 2.54 3.67
CA LYS A 200 -2.83 1.76 2.64
C LYS A 200 -2.63 0.26 2.83
N GLU A 201 -1.43 -0.21 3.14
CA GLU A 201 -1.20 -1.63 3.44
C GLU A 201 -2.01 -2.08 4.66
N PHE A 202 -2.06 -1.26 5.71
CA PHE A 202 -2.86 -1.54 6.90
C PHE A 202 -4.36 -1.59 6.59
N LEU A 203 -4.87 -0.63 5.82
CA LEU A 203 -6.27 -0.61 5.36
C LEU A 203 -6.59 -1.80 4.47
N ALA A 204 -5.64 -2.23 3.61
CA ALA A 204 -5.79 -3.41 2.77
C ALA A 204 -5.92 -4.69 3.61
N SER A 205 -5.10 -4.83 4.65
CA SER A 205 -5.27 -5.91 5.63
C SER A 205 -6.64 -5.86 6.29
N ALA A 206 -7.09 -4.69 6.78
CA ALA A 206 -8.41 -4.59 7.41
C ALA A 206 -9.58 -4.93 6.47
N ALA A 207 -9.46 -4.59 5.18
CA ALA A 207 -10.43 -4.95 4.17
C ALA A 207 -10.43 -6.47 3.93
N CYS A 208 -9.23 -7.07 3.84
CA CYS A 208 -9.04 -8.51 3.66
C CYS A 208 -9.71 -9.29 4.78
N GLU A 209 -9.44 -8.95 6.05
CA GLU A 209 -10.06 -9.65 7.18
C GLU A 209 -11.59 -9.59 7.16
N THR A 210 -12.18 -8.47 6.75
CA THR A 210 -13.65 -8.37 6.62
C THR A 210 -14.16 -9.24 5.48
N TRP A 211 -13.46 -9.20 4.36
CA TRP A 211 -13.81 -9.93 3.16
C TRP A 211 -13.69 -11.44 3.34
N ASP A 212 -12.58 -11.91 3.91
CA ASP A 212 -12.29 -13.31 4.14
C ASP A 212 -13.31 -13.91 5.11
N THR A 213 -13.73 -13.18 6.15
CA THR A 213 -14.88 -13.60 6.98
C THR A 213 -16.12 -13.89 6.15
N LEU A 214 -16.49 -12.99 5.23
CA LEU A 214 -17.70 -13.20 4.42
C LEU A 214 -17.52 -14.37 3.43
N TYR A 215 -16.34 -14.49 2.84
CA TYR A 215 -16.03 -15.47 1.80
C TYR A 215 -15.78 -16.89 2.36
N ASP A 216 -14.97 -17.04 3.39
CA ASP A 216 -14.59 -18.32 3.98
C ASP A 216 -15.76 -18.99 4.67
N PHE A 217 -16.58 -18.22 5.39
CA PHE A 217 -17.81 -18.72 6.00
C PHE A 217 -19.00 -18.76 5.03
N SER A 218 -18.78 -18.46 3.74
CA SER A 218 -19.80 -18.50 2.67
C SER A 218 -21.07 -17.77 3.09
N ILE A 219 -20.92 -16.56 3.62
CA ILE A 219 -22.03 -15.77 4.16
C ILE A 219 -22.81 -15.15 2.99
N PRO A 220 -24.12 -15.44 2.84
CA PRO A 220 -24.95 -14.74 1.87
C PRO A 220 -24.92 -13.22 2.07
N ILE A 221 -24.62 -12.48 1.00
CA ILE A 221 -24.63 -11.02 0.96
C ILE A 221 -25.55 -10.51 -0.15
N ASP A 222 -26.03 -9.27 0.00
CA ASP A 222 -26.71 -8.56 -1.09
C ASP A 222 -25.67 -7.98 -2.06
N PRO A 223 -25.59 -8.47 -3.31
CA PRO A 223 -24.63 -7.97 -4.29
C PRO A 223 -24.87 -6.51 -4.67
N ALA A 224 -26.12 -6.03 -4.65
CA ALA A 224 -26.44 -4.64 -4.96
C ALA A 224 -25.82 -3.67 -3.93
N ARG A 225 -25.64 -4.16 -2.70
CA ARG A 225 -25.08 -3.40 -1.60
C ARG A 225 -23.56 -3.53 -1.49
N PHE A 226 -23.00 -4.74 -1.52
CA PHE A 226 -21.58 -4.98 -1.23
C PHE A 226 -20.66 -4.72 -2.43
N ILE A 227 -21.07 -5.11 -3.64
CA ILE A 227 -20.20 -5.03 -4.83
C ILE A 227 -19.77 -3.58 -5.14
N PRO A 228 -20.65 -2.55 -5.06
CA PRO A 228 -20.20 -1.18 -5.28
C PRO A 228 -19.10 -0.71 -4.31
N VAL A 229 -19.12 -1.17 -3.06
CA VAL A 229 -18.09 -0.83 -2.07
C VAL A 229 -16.79 -1.58 -2.38
N LEU A 230 -16.88 -2.87 -2.69
CA LEU A 230 -15.71 -3.67 -3.08
C LEU A 230 -15.03 -3.12 -4.34
N ARG A 231 -15.79 -2.67 -5.34
CA ARG A 231 -15.25 -1.96 -6.52
C ARG A 231 -14.42 -0.75 -6.10
N ARG A 232 -14.93 0.09 -5.20
CA ARG A 232 -14.19 1.28 -4.71
C ARG A 232 -12.91 0.87 -4.00
N CYS A 233 -12.97 -0.14 -3.14
CA CYS A 233 -11.80 -0.66 -2.46
C CYS A 233 -10.76 -1.23 -3.46
N ALA A 234 -11.20 -1.89 -4.53
CA ALA A 234 -10.33 -2.36 -5.63
C ALA A 234 -9.70 -1.20 -6.41
N MET A 235 -10.48 -0.15 -6.76
CA MET A 235 -9.99 1.06 -7.43
C MET A 235 -8.91 1.79 -6.63
N LEU A 236 -9.00 1.73 -5.30
CA LEU A 236 -8.02 2.32 -4.39
C LEU A 236 -6.88 1.36 -4.05
N ASP A 237 -6.89 0.13 -4.57
CA ASP A 237 -5.90 -0.93 -4.31
C ASP A 237 -5.75 -1.21 -2.80
N ILE A 238 -6.88 -1.23 -2.10
CA ILE A 238 -7.00 -1.64 -0.69
C ILE A 238 -7.71 -3.00 -0.53
N LEU A 239 -7.73 -3.82 -1.59
CA LEU A 239 -8.17 -5.22 -1.51
C LEU A 239 -7.05 -6.21 -1.91
N ASP A 240 -5.88 -5.72 -2.30
CA ASP A 240 -4.96 -6.46 -3.16
C ASP A 240 -3.90 -7.31 -2.43
N LYS A 241 -3.95 -7.43 -1.08
CA LYS A 241 -2.89 -8.14 -0.34
C LYS A 241 -2.91 -9.64 -0.61
N ASP A 242 -4.11 -10.25 -0.57
CA ASP A 242 -4.28 -11.70 -0.74
C ASP A 242 -5.14 -12.09 -1.96
N TRP A 243 -5.70 -11.09 -2.66
CA TRP A 243 -6.34 -11.29 -3.97
C TRP A 243 -5.41 -11.88 -5.03
N ASN A 244 -4.10 -11.70 -4.86
CA ASN A 244 -3.08 -12.32 -5.70
C ASN A 244 -3.29 -13.85 -5.84
N MET A 245 -3.90 -14.50 -4.85
CA MET A 245 -4.22 -15.93 -4.87
C MET A 245 -5.49 -16.26 -5.68
N LEU A 246 -6.48 -15.37 -5.68
CA LEU A 246 -7.77 -15.63 -6.32
C LEU A 246 -7.80 -15.25 -7.80
N GLY A 247 -6.94 -14.35 -8.25
CA GLY A 247 -6.89 -13.99 -9.66
C GLY A 247 -6.84 -12.49 -9.92
N GLY A 248 -7.46 -12.05 -11.01
CA GLY A 248 -7.81 -10.63 -11.21
C GLY A 248 -9.24 -10.36 -10.70
N TRP A 249 -9.71 -9.12 -10.81
CA TRP A 249 -11.05 -8.70 -10.33
C TRP A 249 -12.22 -9.62 -10.78
N GLU A 250 -12.22 -10.09 -12.02
CA GLU A 250 -13.25 -11.03 -12.51
C GLU A 250 -13.26 -12.36 -11.75
N ASP A 251 -12.12 -12.88 -11.34
CA ASP A 251 -12.04 -14.14 -10.59
C ASP A 251 -12.61 -13.98 -9.18
N ILE A 252 -12.46 -12.79 -8.58
CA ILE A 252 -13.10 -12.43 -7.31
C ILE A 252 -14.62 -12.34 -7.45
N LEU A 253 -15.13 -11.71 -8.52
CA LEU A 253 -16.57 -11.67 -8.77
C LEU A 253 -17.15 -13.08 -8.95
N LYS A 254 -16.46 -13.97 -9.68
CA LYS A 254 -16.86 -15.37 -9.80
C LYS A 254 -16.83 -16.10 -8.46
N GLY A 255 -15.82 -15.85 -7.63
CA GLY A 255 -15.75 -16.38 -6.27
C GLY A 255 -16.94 -15.96 -5.41
N LEU A 256 -17.34 -14.68 -5.50
CA LEU A 256 -18.53 -14.16 -4.80
C LEU A 256 -19.82 -14.78 -5.30
N GLU A 257 -19.97 -14.91 -6.61
CA GLU A 257 -21.14 -15.54 -7.21
C GLU A 257 -21.28 -16.99 -6.74
N ALA A 258 -20.16 -17.71 -6.65
CA ALA A 258 -20.15 -19.09 -6.20
C ALA A 258 -20.47 -19.26 -4.71
N LYS A 259 -20.01 -18.35 -3.83
CA LYS A 259 -20.10 -18.54 -2.37
C LYS A 259 -21.09 -17.65 -1.63
N CYS A 260 -21.27 -16.41 -2.07
CA CYS A 260 -21.94 -15.37 -1.27
C CYS A 260 -23.17 -14.74 -1.96
N CYS A 261 -23.28 -14.79 -3.30
CA CYS A 261 -24.37 -14.16 -4.04
C CYS A 261 -25.40 -15.19 -4.52
N LEU A 262 -26.15 -15.78 -3.58
CA LEU A 262 -27.12 -16.84 -3.88
C LEU A 262 -28.33 -16.38 -4.73
N ASN A 263 -28.57 -15.07 -4.80
CA ASN A 263 -29.75 -14.48 -5.46
C ASN A 263 -29.54 -14.17 -6.96
N GLY A 264 -28.46 -14.67 -7.57
CA GLY A 264 -28.18 -14.52 -9.00
C GLY A 264 -26.84 -13.86 -9.29
N PRO A 265 -26.49 -13.73 -10.58
CA PRO A 265 -25.19 -13.21 -11.00
C PRO A 265 -25.02 -11.74 -10.61
N VAL A 266 -23.80 -11.37 -10.28
CA VAL A 266 -23.42 -9.98 -10.01
C VAL A 266 -23.46 -9.19 -11.31
N MET A 267 -24.21 -8.08 -11.31
CA MET A 267 -24.26 -7.16 -12.46
C MET A 267 -22.85 -6.64 -12.79
N ARG A 268 -22.34 -7.02 -13.97
CA ARG A 268 -21.06 -6.53 -14.50
C ARG A 268 -21.23 -5.13 -15.09
N LEU A 269 -20.24 -4.28 -14.86
CA LEU A 269 -20.14 -2.91 -15.38
C LEU A 269 -18.89 -2.79 -16.26
N PRO A 270 -18.83 -1.82 -17.20
CA PRO A 270 -17.63 -1.59 -18.00
C PRO A 270 -16.36 -1.34 -17.16
N CYS A 271 -16.51 -0.74 -15.98
CA CYS A 271 -15.38 -0.53 -15.06
C CYS A 271 -14.80 -1.82 -14.49
N ASP A 272 -15.53 -2.94 -14.50
CA ASP A 272 -15.03 -4.24 -14.04
C ASP A 272 -13.94 -4.79 -14.97
N ALA A 273 -14.08 -4.59 -16.29
CA ALA A 273 -13.05 -4.97 -17.25
C ALA A 273 -11.75 -4.18 -17.01
N VAL A 274 -11.88 -2.86 -16.79
CA VAL A 274 -10.74 -1.99 -16.47
C VAL A 274 -10.09 -2.39 -15.14
N LEU A 275 -10.90 -2.70 -14.13
CA LEU A 275 -10.40 -3.19 -12.84
C LEU A 275 -9.69 -4.54 -12.97
N HIS A 276 -10.21 -5.45 -13.78
CA HIS A 276 -9.58 -6.74 -14.03
C HIS A 276 -8.22 -6.59 -14.70
N GLU A 277 -8.12 -5.75 -15.73
CA GLU A 277 -6.85 -5.44 -16.38
C GLU A 277 -5.87 -4.80 -15.38
N HIS A 278 -6.31 -3.77 -14.66
CA HIS A 278 -5.49 -3.05 -13.68
C HIS A 278 -4.95 -3.99 -12.59
N THR A 279 -5.83 -4.76 -11.95
CA THR A 279 -5.44 -5.71 -10.89
C THR A 279 -4.53 -6.82 -11.42
N THR A 280 -4.74 -7.28 -12.65
CA THR A 280 -3.86 -8.26 -13.31
C THR A 280 -2.45 -7.71 -13.50
N ILE A 281 -2.31 -6.46 -13.95
CA ILE A 281 -1.02 -5.77 -14.08
C ILE A 281 -0.33 -5.68 -12.72
N LEU A 282 -1.05 -5.22 -11.69
CA LEU A 282 -0.50 -5.07 -10.34
C LEU A 282 0.01 -6.41 -9.77
N ARG A 283 -0.81 -7.46 -9.87
CA ARG A 283 -0.47 -8.82 -9.44
C ARG A 283 0.77 -9.35 -10.15
N ASN A 284 0.81 -9.30 -11.48
CA ASN A 284 1.93 -9.84 -12.26
C ASN A 284 3.24 -9.12 -11.90
N ALA A 285 3.20 -7.79 -11.75
CA ALA A 285 4.35 -7.00 -11.33
C ALA A 285 4.81 -7.37 -9.90
N ARG A 286 3.88 -7.57 -8.96
CA ARG A 286 4.20 -7.99 -7.59
C ARG A 286 4.81 -9.40 -7.55
N ASN A 287 4.25 -10.35 -8.28
CA ASN A 287 4.77 -11.71 -8.39
C ASN A 287 6.21 -11.69 -8.94
N SER A 288 6.47 -10.90 -9.98
CA SER A 288 7.83 -10.72 -10.50
C SER A 288 8.79 -10.17 -9.44
N MET A 289 8.38 -9.12 -8.70
CA MET A 289 9.18 -8.56 -7.61
C MET A 289 9.45 -9.59 -6.51
N GLN A 290 8.44 -10.36 -6.10
CA GLN A 290 8.58 -11.43 -5.11
C GLN A 290 9.53 -12.52 -5.61
N CYS A 291 9.39 -13.01 -6.85
CA CYS A 291 10.34 -13.96 -7.45
C CYS A 291 11.78 -13.40 -7.42
N LYS A 292 11.95 -12.11 -7.73
CA LYS A 292 13.24 -11.42 -7.65
C LYS A 292 13.79 -11.38 -6.22
N PHE A 293 12.93 -11.19 -5.21
CA PHE A 293 13.31 -11.17 -3.80
C PHE A 293 13.67 -12.56 -3.27
N PHE A 294 12.84 -13.56 -3.54
CA PHE A 294 13.05 -14.93 -3.08
C PHE A 294 14.29 -15.57 -3.68
N SER A 295 14.57 -15.30 -4.97
CA SER A 295 15.77 -15.82 -5.64
C SER A 295 17.07 -15.34 -4.98
N VAL A 296 17.17 -14.08 -4.55
CA VAL A 296 18.39 -13.60 -3.89
C VAL A 296 18.55 -14.17 -2.48
N ARG A 297 17.45 -14.54 -1.80
CA ARG A 297 17.50 -14.94 -0.39
C ARG A 297 17.62 -16.45 -0.17
N PHE A 298 17.06 -17.29 -1.04
CA PHE A 298 16.91 -18.71 -0.72
C PHE A 298 17.27 -19.70 -1.84
N MET A 299 17.36 -19.27 -3.11
CA MET A 299 17.59 -20.22 -4.21
C MET A 299 18.44 -19.63 -5.32
N ARG A 300 19.49 -20.37 -5.70
CA ARG A 300 20.20 -20.18 -6.98
C ARG A 300 19.28 -20.63 -8.12
N TYR A 301 18.18 -19.92 -8.34
CA TYR A 301 17.41 -20.09 -9.55
C TYR A 301 18.34 -19.86 -10.73
N THR A 302 18.42 -20.83 -11.63
CA THR A 302 19.03 -20.58 -12.94
C THR A 302 18.19 -19.52 -13.64
N ASP A 303 18.81 -18.75 -14.54
CA ASP A 303 18.17 -17.61 -15.22
C ASP A 303 16.86 -17.97 -15.96
N ASP A 304 16.58 -19.25 -16.14
CA ASP A 304 15.45 -19.80 -16.87
C ASP A 304 14.27 -20.26 -15.98
N GLN A 305 14.46 -20.42 -14.67
CA GLN A 305 13.42 -20.98 -13.79
C GLN A 305 12.34 -19.97 -13.35
N ALA A 306 12.55 -18.67 -13.57
CA ALA A 306 11.59 -17.61 -13.22
C ALA A 306 11.39 -16.65 -14.41
N PRO A 307 10.65 -17.06 -15.46
CA PRO A 307 10.57 -16.32 -16.73
C PRO A 307 9.97 -14.91 -16.62
N GLN A 308 9.34 -14.57 -15.49
CA GLN A 308 8.80 -13.24 -15.24
C GLN A 308 9.78 -12.26 -14.56
N ARG A 309 10.83 -12.76 -13.88
CA ARG A 309 11.75 -11.95 -13.05
C ARG A 309 12.41 -10.79 -13.80
N TRP A 310 12.59 -10.94 -15.09
CA TRP A 310 13.33 -10.02 -15.97
C TRP A 310 12.45 -9.44 -17.08
N ARG A 311 11.13 -9.47 -16.90
CA ARG A 311 10.21 -8.81 -17.80
C ARG A 311 9.98 -7.37 -17.35
N TYR A 312 9.75 -6.51 -18.32
CA TYR A 312 9.24 -5.18 -18.04
C TYR A 312 7.77 -5.29 -17.57
N PHE A 313 7.43 -4.46 -16.58
CA PHE A 313 6.07 -4.28 -16.11
C PHE A 313 5.80 -2.78 -16.02
N PRO A 314 4.59 -2.31 -16.36
CA PRO A 314 4.28 -0.88 -16.31
C PRO A 314 4.01 -0.37 -14.88
N LYS A 315 3.98 -1.24 -13.87
CA LYS A 315 3.76 -0.82 -12.48
C LYS A 315 5.00 -0.13 -11.91
N CYS A 316 4.79 1.00 -11.24
CA CYS A 316 5.80 1.65 -10.40
C CYS A 316 6.53 0.63 -9.50
N SER A 317 7.86 0.69 -9.46
CA SER A 317 8.68 -0.29 -8.76
C SER A 317 8.63 -0.17 -7.23
N ALA A 318 8.07 0.92 -6.69
CA ALA A 318 7.73 1.00 -5.28
C ALA A 318 6.60 -0.02 -4.97
N PRO A 319 6.80 -1.03 -4.09
CA PRO A 319 5.89 -2.17 -3.97
C PRO A 319 4.43 -1.82 -3.67
N ALA A 320 4.19 -0.81 -2.84
CA ALA A 320 2.85 -0.35 -2.45
C ALA A 320 2.27 0.75 -3.38
N CYS A 321 3.00 1.15 -4.43
CA CYS A 321 2.50 2.12 -5.40
C CYS A 321 1.62 1.43 -6.45
N ALA A 322 0.43 2.00 -6.68
CA ALA A 322 -0.52 1.52 -7.69
C ALA A 322 -0.41 2.26 -9.04
N ASN A 323 0.55 3.18 -9.20
CA ASN A 323 0.69 3.89 -10.47
C ASN A 323 1.17 2.93 -11.56
N ILE A 324 0.39 2.90 -12.64
CA ILE A 324 0.69 2.18 -13.88
C ILE A 324 1.17 3.21 -14.91
N GLU A 325 2.27 2.89 -15.54
CA GLU A 325 2.85 3.58 -16.68
C GLU A 325 2.03 3.26 -17.94
N THR A 326 1.74 4.26 -18.75
CA THR A 326 1.15 4.08 -20.08
C THR A 326 1.96 4.87 -21.11
N PRO A 327 1.79 4.63 -22.42
CA PRO A 327 2.42 5.45 -23.45
C PRO A 327 2.15 6.96 -23.28
N GLU A 328 0.96 7.34 -22.84
CA GLU A 328 0.55 8.72 -22.59
C GLU A 328 1.08 9.26 -21.25
N LYS A 329 1.38 8.36 -20.30
CA LYS A 329 1.78 8.68 -18.93
C LYS A 329 3.00 7.86 -18.51
N VAL A 330 4.12 8.15 -19.18
CA VAL A 330 5.43 7.58 -18.89
C VAL A 330 5.88 7.96 -17.46
N HIS A 331 6.49 7.01 -16.76
CA HIS A 331 7.14 7.24 -15.48
C HIS A 331 8.46 8.03 -15.67
N PRO A 332 8.60 9.19 -15.01
CA PRO A 332 9.72 10.10 -15.28
C PRO A 332 11.07 9.60 -14.74
N PHE A 333 11.08 8.64 -13.80
CA PHE A 333 12.31 8.12 -13.19
C PHE A 333 12.51 6.67 -13.60
N ARG A 334 13.66 6.35 -14.20
CA ARG A 334 13.99 5.00 -14.65
C ARG A 334 15.47 4.72 -14.47
N CYS A 335 15.81 3.55 -13.95
CA CYS A 335 17.18 3.12 -13.84
C CYS A 335 17.72 2.70 -15.22
N ARG A 336 18.67 3.46 -15.76
CA ARG A 336 19.30 3.18 -17.07
C ARG A 336 20.23 1.96 -17.07
N LYS A 337 20.66 1.50 -15.89
CA LYS A 337 21.52 0.31 -15.75
C LYS A 337 20.71 -0.98 -15.90
N CYS A 338 19.64 -1.14 -15.12
CA CYS A 338 18.86 -2.38 -15.12
C CYS A 338 17.60 -2.35 -15.98
N TRP A 339 17.08 -1.16 -16.31
CA TRP A 339 15.79 -0.90 -17.01
C TRP A 339 14.53 -1.43 -16.33
N TYR A 340 14.69 -2.34 -15.38
CA TYR A 340 13.63 -2.98 -14.61
C TYR A 340 12.99 -2.02 -13.61
N PHE A 341 13.81 -1.24 -12.88
CA PHE A 341 13.30 -0.29 -11.89
C PHE A 341 12.93 1.05 -12.54
N HIS A 342 11.70 1.49 -12.28
CA HIS A 342 11.16 2.76 -12.74
C HIS A 342 10.07 3.25 -11.76
N TYR A 343 9.91 4.56 -11.65
CA TYR A 343 9.14 5.19 -10.58
C TYR A 343 8.30 6.34 -11.11
N CYS A 344 7.06 6.42 -10.62
CA CYS A 344 6.15 7.50 -10.96
C CYS A 344 6.54 8.86 -10.34
N SER A 345 7.48 8.87 -9.39
CA SER A 345 7.91 10.05 -8.64
C SER A 345 9.26 9.84 -7.95
N GLU A 346 9.94 10.94 -7.59
CA GLU A 346 11.22 10.92 -6.85
C GLU A 346 11.03 10.30 -5.47
N SER A 347 9.94 10.62 -4.76
CA SER A 347 9.67 10.01 -3.45
C SER A 347 9.40 8.51 -3.54
N CYS A 348 8.84 8.00 -4.64
CA CYS A 348 8.75 6.55 -4.86
C CYS A 348 10.12 5.90 -5.06
N GLN A 349 11.01 6.57 -5.79
CA GLN A 349 12.40 6.13 -5.95
C GLN A 349 13.10 6.11 -4.60
N GLU A 350 13.05 7.21 -3.86
CA GLU A 350 13.67 7.33 -2.54
C GLU A 350 13.13 6.28 -1.56
N TYR A 351 11.81 6.03 -1.56
CA TYR A 351 11.21 4.98 -0.75
C TYR A 351 11.77 3.59 -1.10
N CYS A 352 11.85 3.27 -2.39
CA CYS A 352 12.37 1.99 -2.87
C CYS A 352 13.86 1.82 -2.56
N ASP A 353 14.64 2.89 -2.73
CA ASP A 353 16.10 2.87 -2.65
C ASP A 353 16.59 2.96 -1.19
N ASN A 354 16.02 3.87 -0.39
CA ASN A 354 16.51 4.20 0.96
C ASN A 354 15.72 3.52 2.09
N ILE A 355 14.40 3.41 1.96
CA ILE A 355 13.56 2.82 3.02
C ILE A 355 13.51 1.30 2.89
N MET A 356 13.34 0.81 1.66
CA MET A 356 13.22 -0.62 1.40
C MET A 356 14.54 -1.27 0.96
N GLY A 357 15.53 -0.50 0.52
CA GLY A 357 16.84 -1.01 0.10
C GLY A 357 16.77 -1.94 -1.12
N LEU A 358 15.71 -1.85 -1.93
CA LEU A 358 15.45 -2.84 -2.97
C LEU A 358 16.32 -2.57 -4.19
N HIS A 359 16.21 -1.39 -4.77
CA HIS A 359 16.89 -1.09 -6.02
C HIS A 359 18.43 -1.20 -5.94
N PRO A 360 19.13 -0.63 -4.94
CA PRO A 360 20.59 -0.80 -4.81
C PRO A 360 21.00 -2.28 -4.75
N LYS A 361 20.24 -3.09 -4.01
CA LYS A 361 20.49 -4.53 -3.87
C LYS A 361 20.32 -5.28 -5.19
N PHE A 362 19.27 -5.00 -5.96
CA PHE A 362 18.92 -5.78 -7.14
C PHE A 362 19.43 -5.22 -8.47
N CYS A 363 19.82 -3.95 -8.52
CA CYS A 363 20.32 -3.32 -9.74
C CYS A 363 21.71 -3.83 -10.12
N GLY A 364 22.58 -4.08 -9.13
CA GLY A 364 23.90 -4.65 -9.35
C GLY A 364 23.84 -6.06 -9.94
N ASP A 365 22.87 -6.85 -9.46
CA ASP A 365 22.69 -8.26 -9.81
C ASP A 365 21.94 -8.49 -11.12
N THR A 366 21.49 -7.43 -11.80
CA THR A 366 20.76 -7.58 -13.08
C THR A 366 21.76 -7.80 -14.22
N PRO A 367 21.78 -8.98 -14.88
CA PRO A 367 22.71 -9.24 -15.99
C PRO A 367 22.47 -8.28 -17.16
N ALA A 368 23.52 -7.92 -17.90
CA ALA A 368 23.42 -6.98 -19.03
C ALA A 368 22.44 -7.46 -20.12
N SER A 369 22.41 -8.75 -20.42
CA SER A 369 21.47 -9.35 -21.37
C SER A 369 20.01 -9.19 -20.93
N LYS A 370 19.73 -9.34 -19.64
CA LYS A 370 18.39 -9.16 -19.07
C LYS A 370 18.01 -7.68 -18.98
N ALA A 371 18.94 -6.79 -18.67
CA ALA A 371 18.71 -5.34 -18.73
C ALA A 371 18.36 -4.90 -20.17
N ALA A 372 19.06 -5.44 -21.18
CA ALA A 372 18.74 -5.18 -22.59
C ALA A 372 17.36 -5.73 -22.99
N LEU A 373 16.97 -6.90 -22.47
CA LEU A 373 15.62 -7.43 -22.66
C LEU A 373 14.56 -6.50 -22.04
N CYS A 374 14.70 -6.13 -20.76
CA CYS A 374 13.80 -5.18 -20.09
C CYS A 374 13.68 -3.88 -20.88
N ARG A 375 14.80 -3.36 -21.38
CA ARG A 375 14.83 -2.15 -22.21
C ARG A 375 13.99 -2.32 -23.48
N LYS A 376 14.23 -3.39 -24.24
CA LYS A 376 13.49 -3.67 -25.49
C LYS A 376 11.98 -3.78 -25.23
N GLU A 377 11.59 -4.53 -24.19
CA GLU A 377 10.18 -4.67 -23.82
C GLU A 377 9.55 -3.34 -23.38
N THR A 378 10.30 -2.54 -22.60
CA THR A 378 9.87 -1.19 -22.20
C THR A 378 9.65 -0.31 -23.43
N GLU A 379 10.64 -0.24 -24.33
CA GLU A 379 10.58 0.59 -25.53
C GLU A 379 9.42 0.14 -26.43
N THR A 380 9.18 -1.17 -26.55
CA THR A 380 8.04 -1.72 -27.30
C THR A 380 6.71 -1.31 -26.66
N HIS A 381 6.59 -1.48 -25.34
CA HIS A 381 5.35 -1.15 -24.61
C HIS A 381 5.02 0.34 -24.69
N LEU A 382 6.02 1.21 -24.56
CA LEU A 382 5.84 2.67 -24.58
C LEU A 382 5.81 3.26 -25.99
N GLY A 383 5.94 2.44 -27.03
CA GLY A 383 6.04 2.91 -28.43
C GLY A 383 7.26 3.79 -28.66
N TRP A 384 8.36 3.56 -27.93
CA TRP A 384 9.65 4.22 -28.14
C TRP A 384 10.55 3.46 -29.09
N THR A 385 10.29 2.17 -29.29
CA THR A 385 10.75 1.53 -30.51
C THR A 385 10.09 2.28 -31.65
N ASP A 386 10.90 2.82 -32.56
CA ASP A 386 10.42 3.13 -33.90
C ASP A 386 9.62 1.89 -34.35
N PRO A 387 8.34 2.03 -34.76
CA PRO A 387 7.44 0.90 -34.96
C PRO A 387 7.98 -0.16 -35.92
N MET A 388 9.03 0.14 -36.68
CA MET A 388 9.78 -0.84 -37.43
C MET A 388 11.29 -0.58 -37.27
N GLY A 389 12.12 -1.44 -37.86
CA GLY A 389 13.15 -0.89 -38.75
C GLY A 389 12.44 -0.10 -39.85
N ASP A 390 11.75 0.95 -39.44
CA ASP A 390 10.82 1.78 -40.17
C ASP A 390 11.71 2.79 -40.78
N ALA A 391 11.63 2.86 -42.10
CA ALA A 391 12.35 3.87 -42.84
C ALA A 391 12.17 5.18 -42.08
N ILE A 392 13.27 5.78 -41.62
CA ILE A 392 13.22 7.00 -40.82
C ILE A 392 12.43 8.00 -41.65
N VAL A 393 11.21 8.35 -41.21
CA VAL A 393 10.32 9.26 -41.94
C VAL A 393 10.32 10.64 -41.33
N CYS A 394 10.23 11.65 -42.18
CA CYS A 394 9.99 13.01 -41.76
C CYS A 394 8.58 13.11 -41.16
N GLN A 395 8.48 13.51 -39.89
CA GLN A 395 7.21 13.64 -39.18
C GLN A 395 6.23 14.61 -39.87
N ALA A 396 6.74 15.62 -40.57
CA ALA A 396 5.91 16.65 -41.20
C ALA A 396 5.39 16.26 -42.60
N CYS A 397 6.18 15.53 -43.40
CA CYS A 397 5.87 15.29 -44.81
C CYS A 397 5.90 13.80 -45.23
N GLY A 398 6.30 12.90 -44.34
CA GLY A 398 6.36 11.46 -44.59
C GLY A 398 7.54 10.99 -45.47
N THR A 399 8.43 11.88 -45.92
CA THR A 399 9.62 11.50 -46.69
C THR A 399 10.49 10.52 -45.90
N THR A 400 10.87 9.39 -46.49
CA THR A 400 11.79 8.40 -45.89
C THR A 400 13.25 8.81 -46.08
N GLU A 401 14.16 8.28 -45.24
CA GLU A 401 15.60 8.52 -45.36
C GLU A 401 16.18 8.08 -46.71
N GLU A 402 15.70 6.98 -47.29
CA GLU A 402 16.08 6.53 -48.64
C GLU A 402 15.76 7.54 -49.75
N ASN A 403 14.74 8.39 -49.53
CA ASN A 403 14.30 9.40 -50.48
C ASN A 403 14.97 10.76 -50.27
N ILE A 404 15.77 10.92 -49.21
CA ILE A 404 16.65 12.07 -49.08
C ILE A 404 17.91 11.70 -49.86
N GLY A 405 18.12 12.34 -51.01
CA GLY A 405 19.26 12.05 -51.88
C GLY A 405 20.59 12.03 -51.13
N SER A 406 21.64 11.47 -51.74
CA SER A 406 22.94 11.09 -51.14
C SER A 406 23.62 12.09 -50.20
N ASP A 407 23.21 13.36 -50.23
CA ASP A 407 23.80 14.45 -49.44
C ASP A 407 22.97 14.87 -48.21
N GLY A 408 21.78 14.29 -47.98
CA GLY A 408 20.90 14.69 -46.89
C GLY A 408 20.69 13.61 -45.84
N GLN A 409 21.06 13.91 -44.60
CA GLN A 409 20.70 13.10 -43.43
C GLN A 409 19.43 13.65 -42.78
N MET A 410 18.56 12.75 -42.31
CA MET A 410 17.43 13.10 -41.45
C MET A 410 17.90 13.85 -40.20
N LYS A 411 17.25 14.97 -39.88
CA LYS A 411 17.58 15.79 -38.70
C LYS A 411 16.60 15.49 -37.58
N ARG A 412 17.11 15.32 -36.37
CA ARG A 412 16.28 15.17 -35.18
C ARG A 412 15.77 16.52 -34.66
N CYS A 413 14.61 16.51 -34.01
CA CYS A 413 14.13 17.69 -33.29
C CYS A 413 15.18 18.20 -32.30
N SER A 414 15.59 19.46 -32.45
CA SER A 414 16.62 20.09 -31.62
C SER A 414 16.32 20.10 -30.11
N LYS A 415 15.06 19.93 -29.70
CA LYS A 415 14.62 19.97 -28.29
C LYS A 415 14.43 18.58 -27.67
N CYS A 416 13.62 17.71 -28.28
CA CYS A 416 13.34 16.38 -27.71
C CYS A 416 14.22 15.26 -28.25
N GLN A 417 14.84 15.45 -29.43
CA GLN A 417 15.62 14.44 -30.15
C GLN A 417 14.88 13.13 -30.50
N LYS A 418 13.54 13.08 -30.33
CA LYS A 418 12.72 11.87 -30.53
C LYS A 418 12.15 11.69 -31.93
N ILE A 419 11.94 12.77 -32.67
CA ILE A 419 11.32 12.74 -34.00
C ILE A 419 12.27 13.28 -35.07
N TYR A 420 12.09 12.82 -36.30
CA TYR A 420 12.95 13.12 -37.43
C TYR A 420 12.26 14.03 -38.45
N TYR A 421 13.06 14.83 -39.13
CA TYR A 421 12.64 15.73 -40.18
C TYR A 421 13.64 15.75 -41.32
N CYS A 422 13.15 15.76 -42.56
CA CYS A 422 14.02 15.87 -43.74
C CYS A 422 14.63 17.27 -43.88
N SER A 423 14.04 18.29 -43.26
CA SER A 423 14.51 19.67 -43.34
C SER A 423 14.08 20.50 -42.13
N ARG A 424 14.76 21.63 -41.92
CA ARG A 424 14.37 22.62 -40.91
C ARG A 424 12.96 23.19 -41.18
N GLN A 425 12.57 23.31 -42.44
CA GLN A 425 11.25 23.81 -42.83
C GLN A 425 10.13 22.86 -42.37
N CYS A 426 10.35 21.55 -42.50
CA CYS A 426 9.45 20.51 -41.98
C CYS A 426 9.33 20.59 -40.45
N GLN A 427 10.45 20.75 -39.75
CA GLN A 427 10.43 20.94 -38.30
C GLN A 427 9.66 22.20 -37.90
N GLU A 428 9.90 23.34 -38.53
CA GLU A 428 9.21 24.60 -38.22
C GLU A 428 7.70 24.54 -38.54
N TRP A 429 7.33 23.83 -39.60
CA TRP A 429 5.92 23.63 -39.95
C TRP A 429 5.20 22.75 -38.94
N ASP A 430 5.75 21.57 -38.60
CA ASP A 430 5.16 20.66 -37.61
C ASP A 430 5.11 21.30 -36.22
N TRP A 431 6.12 22.11 -35.88
CA TRP A 431 6.15 22.90 -34.65
C TRP A 431 4.96 23.87 -34.54
N ARG A 432 4.63 24.59 -35.63
CA ARG A 432 3.58 25.61 -35.65
C ARG A 432 2.18 25.02 -35.90
N HIS A 433 2.08 23.99 -36.74
CA HIS A 433 0.80 23.50 -37.27
C HIS A 433 0.54 22.02 -37.00
N GLY A 434 1.57 21.17 -36.94
CA GLY A 434 1.40 19.71 -36.78
C GLY A 434 1.31 19.22 -35.33
N GLY A 435 1.40 20.13 -34.35
CA GLY A 435 1.11 19.85 -32.95
C GLY A 435 2.28 19.32 -32.14
N HIS A 436 3.48 19.20 -32.74
CA HIS A 436 4.67 18.75 -32.02
C HIS A 436 5.03 19.66 -30.82
N SER A 437 4.81 20.96 -30.93
CA SER A 437 5.12 21.93 -29.86
C SER A 437 4.42 21.63 -28.52
N GLY A 438 3.21 21.07 -28.55
CA GLY A 438 2.46 20.68 -27.34
C GLY A 438 2.93 19.36 -26.70
N ARG A 439 3.66 18.53 -27.45
CA ARG A 439 4.13 17.19 -27.01
C ARG A 439 5.66 17.12 -26.85
N CYS A 440 6.38 18.17 -27.24
CA CYS A 440 7.83 18.18 -27.23
C CYS A 440 8.43 18.39 -25.82
N CYS A 441 8.86 17.29 -25.20
CA CYS A 441 9.59 17.31 -23.91
C CYS A 441 11.12 17.25 -24.12
N PRO A 442 11.92 18.14 -23.50
CA PRO A 442 13.38 18.09 -23.57
C PRO A 442 13.97 16.81 -22.98
N GLU A 443 15.01 16.26 -23.61
CA GLU A 443 15.73 15.09 -23.12
C GLU A 443 16.46 15.36 -21.79
N SER A 444 16.84 16.62 -21.55
CA SER A 444 17.62 17.08 -20.39
C SER A 444 16.88 17.08 -19.05
N ILE A 445 15.59 16.72 -18.99
CA ILE A 445 14.88 16.52 -17.71
C ILE A 445 15.12 15.08 -17.18
N LEU A 446 15.66 14.18 -18.00
CA LEU A 446 15.90 12.77 -17.65
C LEU A 446 17.35 12.46 -17.26
N ASP A 447 18.27 13.43 -17.34
CA ASP A 447 19.62 13.33 -16.82
C ASP A 447 19.67 13.98 -15.42
N GLY A 448 19.23 13.23 -14.42
CA GLY A 448 19.26 13.62 -13.01
C GLY A 448 20.68 13.75 -12.45
N ASN A 449 21.42 14.76 -12.90
CA ASN A 449 22.72 15.14 -12.34
C ASN A 449 23.00 16.64 -12.43
N SER A 450 21.98 17.50 -12.33
CA SER A 450 22.21 18.93 -12.07
C SER A 450 22.41 19.14 -10.57
N VAL A 451 23.67 19.10 -10.15
CA VAL A 451 24.14 19.70 -8.91
C VAL A 451 23.62 21.13 -8.85
N LEU A 452 22.80 21.42 -7.84
CA LEU A 452 22.40 22.78 -7.48
C LEU A 452 23.65 23.59 -7.12
N ARG A 453 24.21 24.33 -8.08
CA ARG A 453 24.97 25.54 -7.78
C ARG A 453 23.96 26.68 -7.65
N SER A 454 23.63 26.98 -6.40
CA SER A 454 23.01 28.25 -6.03
C SER A 454 24.07 29.35 -6.17
N ASP A 455 23.92 30.19 -7.18
CA ASP A 455 24.60 31.48 -7.22
C ASP A 455 23.95 32.41 -6.18
N LEU A 456 24.70 32.67 -5.12
CA LEU A 456 24.61 33.87 -4.31
C LEU A 456 25.64 34.86 -4.86
N ASN A 457 25.18 35.82 -5.67
CA ASN A 457 25.51 37.24 -5.60
C ASN A 457 24.65 38.04 -6.57
#